data_AF-A0A957I597-F1
#
_entry.id   AF-A0A957I597-F1
#
_cell.length_a   1.000
_cell.length_b   1.000
_cell.length_c   1.000
_cell.angle_alpha   90.00
_cell.angle_beta   90.00
_cell.angle_gamma   90.00
#
_symmetry.space_group_name_H-M   'P 1'
#
loop_
_entity.id
_entity.type
_entity.pdbx_description
1 polymer ?
#
loop_
_entity_poly.entity_id
_entity_poly.type
_entity_poly.pdbx_seq_one_letter_code
_entity_poly.pdbx_strand_id
1 'polypeptide(L)'
;MKEETRWESLIQYVWECARIAYWAFFKPYTFARWLRDIHPDLERGDNPFDLRAEFPHNPRLRRYANQVWWLALLLPCLLTGAAGFVDTALGGAFAWQVSGLFLLGWIAGVGISRGVSKKWLNRASNLVAIIGLLGILASAVARLAPDIVFLNFFSEVTSAGISVPTSYLLVAFGVAVGVA
;
A
#
# COMPACT_ATOMS: atom_id res chain seq x y z
N MET A 1 14.81 34.11 12.07
CA MET A 1 13.62 33.91 12.92
C MET A 1 12.45 33.16 12.26
N LYS A 2 12.28 33.14 10.92
CA LYS A 2 11.22 32.30 10.26
C LYS A 2 11.63 30.84 9.98
N GLU A 3 12.92 30.53 9.94
CA GLU A 3 13.40 29.17 9.61
C GLU A 3 13.38 28.23 10.82
N GLU A 4 13.69 28.75 12.01
CA GLU A 4 13.74 27.98 13.26
C GLU A 4 12.36 27.38 13.60
N THR A 5 11.29 28.16 13.42
CA THR A 5 9.90 27.69 13.64
C THR A 5 9.46 26.63 12.63
N ARG A 6 10.04 26.60 11.42
CA ARG A 6 9.70 25.61 10.40
C ARG A 6 10.30 24.25 10.75
N TRP A 7 11.53 24.20 11.24
CA TRP A 7 12.17 22.96 11.65
C TRP A 7 11.49 22.31 12.86
N GLU A 8 11.14 23.10 13.87
CA GLU A 8 10.37 22.63 15.02
C GLU A 8 9.01 22.03 14.60
N SER A 9 8.31 22.69 13.68
CA SER A 9 7.03 22.21 13.18
C SER A 9 7.15 20.86 12.43
N LEU A 10 8.24 20.67 11.69
CA LEU A 10 8.53 19.41 10.99
C LEU A 10 8.88 18.30 11.97
N ILE A 11 9.71 18.57 12.97
CA ILE A 11 10.07 17.60 14.01
C ILE A 11 8.82 17.16 14.77
N GLN A 12 7.97 18.11 15.15
CA GLN A 12 6.70 17.79 15.81
C GLN A 12 5.80 16.93 14.91
N TYR A 13 5.73 17.24 13.61
CA TYR A 13 4.97 16.45 12.66
C TYR A 13 5.49 15.01 12.54
N VAL A 14 6.81 14.84 12.44
CA VAL A 14 7.46 13.52 12.39
C VAL A 14 7.21 12.74 13.69
N TRP A 15 7.30 13.41 14.84
CA TRP A 15 7.02 12.78 16.14
C TRP A 15 5.57 12.32 16.27
N GLU A 16 4.62 13.11 15.78
CA GLU A 16 3.21 12.70 15.73
C GLU A 16 2.99 11.49 14.82
N CYS A 17 3.64 11.45 13.65
CA CYS A 17 3.61 10.28 12.76
C CYS A 17 4.20 9.05 13.45
N ALA A 18 5.37 9.17 14.07
CA ALA A 18 6.01 8.08 14.80
C ALA A 18 5.11 7.58 15.95
N ARG A 19 4.45 8.48 16.67
CA ARG A 19 3.49 8.14 17.72
C ARG A 19 2.28 7.39 17.16
N ILE A 20 1.72 7.84 16.03
CA ILE A 20 0.59 7.15 15.37
C ILE A 20 1.02 5.73 14.96
N ALA A 21 2.18 5.59 14.30
CA ALA A 21 2.71 4.28 13.93
C ALA A 21 2.91 3.39 15.15
N TYR A 22 3.56 3.89 16.19
CA TYR A 22 3.78 3.16 17.43
C TYR A 22 2.46 2.72 18.09
N TRP A 23 1.46 3.60 18.16
CA TRP A 23 0.16 3.26 18.73
C TRP A 23 -0.63 2.26 17.89
N ALA A 24 -0.54 2.35 16.56
CA ALA A 24 -1.18 1.39 15.66
C ALA A 24 -0.68 -0.04 15.91
N PHE A 25 0.63 -0.23 16.11
CA PHE A 25 1.23 -1.55 16.32
C PHE A 25 1.22 -2.02 17.78
N PHE A 26 1.56 -1.16 18.73
CA PHE A 26 1.85 -1.56 20.11
C PHE A 26 0.79 -1.15 21.13
N LYS A 27 -0.02 -0.13 20.86
CA LYS A 27 -1.04 0.38 21.80
C LYS A 27 -2.40 0.56 21.14
N PRO A 28 -3.01 -0.53 20.65
CA PRO A 28 -4.27 -0.48 19.94
C PRO A 28 -5.36 0.28 20.72
N TYR A 29 -5.61 -0.07 21.98
CA TYR A 29 -6.70 0.54 22.76
C TYR A 29 -6.52 2.04 22.97
N THR A 30 -5.28 2.48 23.24
CA THR A 30 -4.94 3.91 23.34
C THR A 30 -5.19 4.61 22.02
N PHE A 31 -4.82 3.98 20.90
CA PHE A 31 -5.04 4.53 19.58
C PHE A 31 -6.53 4.73 19.29
N ALA A 32 -7.36 3.71 19.53
CA ALA A 32 -8.79 3.79 19.29
C ALA A 32 -9.47 4.89 20.13
N ARG A 33 -9.07 5.05 21.39
CA ARG A 33 -9.56 6.15 22.22
C ARG A 33 -9.16 7.51 21.67
N TRP A 34 -7.90 7.67 21.28
CA TRP A 34 -7.40 8.92 20.70
C TRP A 34 -8.07 9.26 19.36
N LEU A 35 -8.43 8.25 18.54
CA LEU A 35 -9.19 8.47 17.31
C LEU A 35 -10.59 9.02 17.59
N ARG A 36 -11.28 8.49 18.60
CA ARG A 36 -12.60 8.99 19.02
C ARG A 36 -12.54 10.43 19.54
N ASP A 37 -11.43 10.83 20.13
CA ASP A 37 -11.20 12.23 20.54
C ASP A 37 -11.05 13.18 19.34
N ILE A 38 -10.67 12.67 18.16
CA ILE A 38 -10.59 13.45 16.91
C ILE A 38 -11.94 13.50 16.23
N HIS A 39 -12.60 12.35 16.08
CA HIS A 39 -13.91 12.22 15.48
C HIS A 39 -14.62 10.97 16.03
N PRO A 40 -15.89 11.06 16.49
CA PRO A 40 -16.57 9.94 17.16
C PRO A 40 -16.72 8.70 16.29
N ASP A 41 -16.89 8.88 14.97
CA ASP A 41 -17.12 7.78 14.02
C ASP A 41 -15.81 7.15 13.48
N LEU A 42 -14.65 7.58 13.99
CA LEU A 42 -13.35 7.13 13.47
C LEU A 42 -12.90 5.84 14.16
N GLU A 43 -12.82 4.74 13.41
CA GLU A 43 -12.28 3.47 13.91
C GLU A 43 -10.85 3.18 13.40
N ARG A 44 -10.19 2.17 14.00
CA ARG A 44 -8.78 1.84 13.73
C ARG A 44 -8.53 1.36 12.29
N GLY A 45 -9.55 0.79 11.64
CA GLY A 45 -9.46 0.25 10.29
C GLY A 45 -10.06 1.15 9.21
N ASP A 46 -10.65 2.27 9.59
CA ASP A 46 -11.32 3.14 8.64
C ASP A 46 -10.33 3.96 7.83
N ASN A 47 -10.70 4.20 6.58
CA ASN A 47 -9.99 5.16 5.76
C ASN A 47 -10.41 6.58 6.18
N PRO A 48 -9.51 7.39 6.78
CA PRO A 48 -9.86 8.74 7.23
C PRO A 48 -10.27 9.68 6.09
N PHE A 49 -10.00 9.32 4.83
CA PHE A 49 -10.48 10.06 3.67
C PHE A 49 -11.96 9.83 3.36
N ASP A 50 -12.63 8.86 3.99
CA ASP A 50 -14.08 8.72 3.88
C ASP A 50 -14.82 9.92 4.50
N LEU A 51 -14.23 10.52 5.52
CA LEU A 51 -14.74 11.71 6.23
C LEU A 51 -14.21 13.02 5.62
N ARG A 52 -13.75 13.00 4.36
CA ARG A 52 -13.14 14.17 3.70
C ARG A 52 -14.07 15.38 3.61
N ALA A 53 -15.38 15.16 3.60
CA ALA A 53 -16.39 16.22 3.62
C ALA A 53 -16.30 17.10 4.88
N GLU A 54 -15.77 16.55 5.98
CA GLU A 54 -15.70 17.23 7.28
C GLU A 54 -14.37 17.94 7.53
N PHE A 55 -13.36 17.72 6.68
CA PHE A 55 -12.04 18.35 6.80
C PHE A 55 -12.07 19.89 6.93
N PRO A 56 -13.00 20.63 6.29
CA PRO A 56 -13.11 22.08 6.50
C PRO A 56 -13.47 22.46 7.95
N HIS A 57 -14.27 21.62 8.63
CA HIS A 57 -14.78 21.87 9.98
C HIS A 57 -13.91 21.23 11.06
N ASN A 58 -13.12 20.20 10.71
CA ASN A 58 -12.23 19.50 11.63
C ASN A 58 -10.78 19.46 11.08
N PRO A 59 -9.95 20.48 11.36
CA PRO A 59 -8.56 20.52 10.88
C PRO A 59 -7.67 19.44 11.50
N ARG A 60 -8.02 18.92 12.70
CA ARG A 60 -7.31 17.80 13.34
C ARG A 60 -7.50 16.51 12.55
N LEU A 61 -8.73 16.23 12.11
CA LEU A 61 -9.03 15.09 11.25
C LEU A 61 -8.27 15.15 9.93
N ARG A 62 -8.23 16.33 9.28
CA ARG A 62 -7.43 16.53 8.05
C ARG A 62 -5.94 16.27 8.27
N ARG A 63 -5.37 16.76 9.37
CA ARG A 63 -3.97 16.53 9.73
C ARG A 63 -3.69 15.05 9.95
N TYR A 64 -4.55 14.36 10.71
CA TYR A 64 -4.46 12.92 10.92
C TYR A 64 -4.54 12.14 9.60
N ALA A 65 -5.51 12.43 8.74
CA ALA A 65 -5.65 11.77 7.44
C ALA A 65 -4.38 11.89 6.58
N ASN A 66 -3.77 13.08 6.55
CA ASN A 66 -2.49 13.29 5.86
C ASN A 66 -1.34 12.52 6.51
N GLN A 67 -1.27 12.45 7.84
CA GLN A 67 -0.24 11.70 8.56
C GLN A 67 -0.34 10.21 8.27
N VAL A 68 -1.54 9.64 8.32
CA VAL A 68 -1.80 8.24 7.95
C VAL A 68 -1.40 7.98 6.51
N TRP A 69 -1.74 8.88 5.59
CA TRP A 69 -1.37 8.74 4.18
C TRP A 69 0.15 8.73 3.97
N TRP A 70 0.88 9.67 4.60
CA TRP A 70 2.34 9.69 4.54
C TRP A 70 2.97 8.47 5.20
N LEU A 71 2.43 8.01 6.32
CA LEU A 71 2.89 6.78 6.97
C LEU A 71 2.67 5.57 6.07
N ALA A 72 1.47 5.42 5.50
CA ALA A 72 1.17 4.34 4.57
C ALA A 72 2.09 4.35 3.34
N LEU A 73 2.47 5.53 2.86
CA LEU A 73 3.37 5.68 1.72
C LEU A 73 4.84 5.39 2.10
N LEU A 74 5.34 5.96 3.19
CA LEU A 74 6.76 5.98 3.53
C LEU A 74 7.20 4.76 4.33
N LEU A 75 6.34 4.24 5.21
CA LEU A 75 6.72 3.17 6.13
C LEU A 75 7.18 1.90 5.39
N PRO A 76 6.49 1.41 4.35
CA PRO A 76 6.93 0.24 3.59
C PRO A 76 8.22 0.49 2.81
N CYS A 77 8.41 1.71 2.29
CA CYS A 77 9.65 2.10 1.61
C CYS A 77 10.84 2.05 2.58
N LEU A 78 10.67 2.59 3.79
CA LEU A 78 11.69 2.57 4.84
C LEU A 78 11.99 1.15 5.30
N LEU A 79 10.97 0.33 5.56
CA LEU A 79 11.13 -1.04 6.01
C LEU A 79 11.80 -1.92 4.95
N THR A 80 11.36 -1.81 3.69
CA THR A 80 11.95 -2.56 2.58
C THR A 80 13.40 -2.13 2.33
N GLY A 81 13.68 -0.84 2.37
CA GLY A 81 15.05 -0.32 2.23
C GLY A 81 15.97 -0.78 3.36
N ALA A 82 15.51 -0.71 4.61
CA ALA A 82 16.27 -1.20 5.76
C ALA A 82 16.50 -2.71 5.70
N ALA A 83 15.47 -3.49 5.36
CA ALA A 83 15.59 -4.95 5.22
C ALA A 83 16.57 -5.33 4.11
N GLY A 84 16.47 -4.67 2.95
CA GLY A 84 17.39 -4.93 1.83
C GLY A 84 18.82 -4.52 2.15
N PHE A 85 19.02 -3.42 2.87
CA PHE A 85 20.35 -3.01 3.32
C PHE A 85 20.96 -4.01 4.31
N VAL A 86 20.19 -4.47 5.31
CA VAL A 86 20.66 -5.45 6.28
C VAL A 86 21.00 -6.78 5.60
N ASP A 87 20.13 -7.29 4.72
CA ASP A 87 20.36 -8.55 4.01
C ASP A 87 21.62 -8.49 3.13
N THR A 88 21.77 -7.43 2.34
CA THR A 88 22.96 -7.24 1.51
C THR A 88 24.25 -7.06 2.32
N ALA A 89 24.19 -6.36 3.45
CA ALA A 89 25.33 -6.20 4.36
C ALA A 89 25.77 -7.53 5.01
N LEU A 90 24.83 -8.47 5.18
CA LEU A 90 25.11 -9.82 5.69
C LEU A 90 25.52 -10.81 4.58
N GLY A 91 25.71 -10.34 3.34
CA GLY A 91 26.09 -11.17 2.19
C GLY A 91 24.91 -11.89 1.52
N GLY A 92 23.67 -11.52 1.86
CA GLY A 92 22.45 -12.01 1.23
C GLY A 92 22.23 -11.45 -0.18
N ALA A 93 21.32 -12.09 -0.92
CA ALA A 93 20.92 -11.71 -2.27
C ALA A 93 19.50 -11.14 -2.27
N PHE A 94 19.32 -9.99 -1.61
CA PHE A 94 18.02 -9.34 -1.52
C PHE A 94 17.42 -9.10 -2.92
N ALA A 95 16.17 -9.52 -3.09
CA ALA A 95 15.45 -9.43 -4.37
C ALA A 95 14.95 -7.99 -4.64
N TRP A 96 15.87 -7.05 -4.86
CA TRP A 96 15.57 -5.62 -5.06
C TRP A 96 14.53 -5.36 -6.14
N GLN A 97 14.56 -6.13 -7.23
CA GLN A 97 13.62 -5.98 -8.34
C GLN A 97 12.19 -6.30 -7.90
N VAL A 98 12.00 -7.43 -7.21
CA VAL A 98 10.67 -7.88 -6.74
C VAL A 98 10.14 -6.93 -5.68
N SER A 99 10.98 -6.56 -4.72
CA SER A 99 10.65 -5.60 -3.67
C SER A 99 10.32 -4.21 -4.23
N GLY A 100 11.04 -3.76 -5.26
CA GLY A 100 10.77 -2.50 -5.94
C GLY A 100 9.41 -2.48 -6.64
N LEU A 101 9.07 -3.57 -7.35
CA LEU A 101 7.76 -3.72 -7.99
C LEU A 101 6.61 -3.81 -6.98
N PHE A 102 6.84 -4.51 -5.86
CA PHE A 102 5.91 -4.52 -4.73
C PHE A 102 5.68 -3.10 -4.20
N LEU A 103 6.74 -2.31 -3.98
CA LEU A 103 6.63 -0.93 -3.51
C LEU A 103 5.92 -0.02 -4.53
N LEU A 104 6.17 -0.19 -5.82
CA LEU A 104 5.46 0.55 -6.86
C LEU A 104 3.96 0.25 -6.84
N GLY A 105 3.61 -1.04 -6.73
CA GLY A 105 2.23 -1.47 -6.53
C GLY A 105 1.62 -0.84 -5.28
N TRP A 106 2.32 -0.91 -4.16
CA TRP A 106 1.89 -0.32 -2.89
C TRP A 106 1.64 1.19 -2.99
N ILE A 107 2.59 1.95 -3.54
CA ILE A 107 2.47 3.41 -3.73
C ILE A 107 1.25 3.74 -4.61
N ALA A 108 1.05 2.99 -5.69
CA ALA A 108 -0.12 3.15 -6.55
C ALA A 108 -1.42 2.88 -5.78
N GLY A 109 -1.49 1.80 -4.98
CA GLY A 109 -2.64 1.46 -4.14
C GLY A 109 -2.98 2.55 -3.12
N VAL A 110 -1.99 3.04 -2.38
CA VAL A 110 -2.14 4.16 -1.42
C VAL A 110 -2.55 5.47 -2.12
N GLY A 111 -2.11 5.68 -3.36
CA GLY A 111 -2.54 6.81 -4.18
C GLY A 111 -4.02 6.72 -4.55
N ILE A 112 -4.47 5.53 -4.95
CA ILE A 112 -5.85 5.25 -5.36
C ILE A 112 -6.82 5.38 -4.18
N SER A 113 -6.47 4.83 -3.00
CA SER A 113 -7.33 4.84 -1.81
C SER A 113 -7.64 6.25 -1.28
N ARG A 114 -6.84 7.25 -1.66
CA ARG A 114 -7.07 8.66 -1.32
C ARG A 114 -8.15 9.34 -2.19
N GLY A 115 -8.33 8.87 -3.42
CA GLY A 115 -9.13 9.56 -4.45
C GLY A 115 -10.37 8.81 -4.90
N VAL A 116 -10.41 7.50 -4.74
CA VAL A 116 -11.45 6.64 -5.33
C VAL A 116 -12.48 6.22 -4.29
N SER A 117 -13.77 6.24 -4.68
CA SER A 117 -14.86 5.81 -3.80
C SER A 117 -14.75 4.32 -3.43
N LYS A 118 -15.07 3.97 -2.17
CA LYS A 118 -15.13 2.58 -1.67
C LYS A 118 -15.84 1.59 -2.61
N LYS A 119 -16.92 2.02 -3.28
CA LYS A 119 -17.70 1.16 -4.19
C LYS A 119 -16.90 0.71 -5.41
N TRP A 120 -16.10 1.59 -5.99
CA TRP A 120 -15.30 1.28 -7.18
C TRP A 120 -14.12 0.40 -6.80
N LEU A 121 -13.56 0.68 -5.63
CA LEU A 121 -12.43 -0.03 -5.07
C LEU A 121 -12.79 -1.49 -4.74
N ASN A 122 -13.94 -1.73 -4.10
CA ASN A 122 -14.46 -3.09 -3.89
C ASN A 122 -14.73 -3.85 -5.19
N ARG A 123 -15.12 -3.16 -6.28
CA ARG A 123 -15.29 -3.81 -7.59
C ARG A 123 -13.95 -4.18 -8.21
N ALA A 124 -12.97 -3.29 -8.14
CA ALA A 124 -11.63 -3.54 -8.63
C ALA A 124 -10.96 -4.69 -7.86
N SER A 125 -11.07 -4.72 -6.53
CA SER A 125 -10.53 -5.81 -5.69
C SER A 125 -11.21 -7.14 -5.97
N ASN A 126 -12.53 -7.17 -6.13
CA ASN A 126 -13.24 -8.38 -6.53
C ASN A 126 -12.80 -8.88 -7.92
N LEU A 127 -12.62 -7.99 -8.89
CA LEU A 127 -12.12 -8.36 -10.22
C LEU A 127 -10.72 -8.96 -10.16
N VAL A 128 -9.83 -8.37 -9.38
CA VAL A 128 -8.47 -8.90 -9.19
C VAL A 128 -8.47 -10.25 -8.47
N ALA A 129 -9.32 -10.42 -7.46
CA ALA A 129 -9.47 -11.71 -6.78
C ALA A 129 -9.97 -12.79 -7.74
N ILE A 130 -10.94 -12.47 -8.61
CA ILE A 130 -11.46 -13.40 -9.63
C ILE A 130 -10.37 -13.74 -10.65
N ILE A 131 -9.64 -12.75 -11.18
CA ILE A 131 -8.56 -12.97 -12.14
C ILE A 131 -7.44 -13.81 -11.50
N GLY A 132 -7.09 -13.52 -10.25
CA GLY A 132 -6.10 -14.28 -9.49
C GLY A 132 -6.53 -15.74 -9.29
N LEU A 133 -7.78 -15.97 -8.90
CA LEU A 133 -8.35 -17.32 -8.75
C LEU A 133 -8.34 -18.08 -10.09
N LEU A 134 -8.73 -17.44 -11.19
CA LEU A 134 -8.68 -18.02 -12.52
C LEU A 134 -7.24 -18.35 -12.94
N GLY A 135 -6.27 -17.49 -12.63
CA GLY A 135 -4.85 -17.75 -12.89
C GLY A 135 -4.31 -18.94 -12.09
N ILE A 136 -4.70 -19.09 -10.82
CA ILE A 136 -4.33 -20.24 -9.99
C ILE A 136 -4.96 -21.53 -10.55
N LEU A 137 -6.24 -21.49 -10.91
CA LEU A 137 -6.94 -22.62 -11.52
C LEU A 137 -6.30 -23.02 -12.85
N ALA A 138 -6.01 -22.06 -13.73
CA ALA A 138 -5.31 -22.31 -14.98
C ALA A 138 -3.93 -22.92 -14.76
N SER A 139 -3.18 -22.43 -13.77
CA SER A 139 -1.86 -23.00 -13.40
C SER A 139 -1.96 -24.42 -12.85
N ALA A 140 -3.00 -24.73 -12.07
CA ALA A 140 -3.27 -26.07 -11.58
C ALA A 140 -3.64 -27.02 -12.71
N VAL A 141 -4.50 -26.59 -13.64
CA VAL A 141 -4.88 -27.35 -14.84
C VAL A 141 -3.67 -27.62 -15.73
N ALA A 142 -2.80 -26.62 -15.95
CA ALA A 142 -1.58 -26.78 -16.75
C ALA A 142 -0.60 -27.80 -16.14
N ARG A 143 -0.57 -27.95 -14.80
CA ARG A 143 0.24 -28.98 -14.13
C ARG A 143 -0.38 -30.38 -14.22
N LEU A 144 -1.70 -30.48 -14.27
CA LEU A 144 -2.42 -31.75 -14.34
C LEU A 144 -2.59 -32.28 -15.77
N ALA A 145 -2.58 -31.38 -16.76
CA ALA A 145 -2.75 -31.71 -18.17
C ALA A 145 -1.84 -30.83 -19.05
N PRO A 146 -0.53 -31.13 -19.10
CA PRO A 146 0.46 -30.31 -19.82
C PRO A 146 0.22 -30.27 -21.33
N ASP A 147 -0.53 -31.23 -21.88
CA ASP A 147 -0.84 -31.33 -23.32
C ASP A 147 -1.97 -30.37 -23.75
N ILE A 148 -2.69 -29.76 -22.80
CA ILE A 148 -3.75 -28.79 -23.09
C ILE A 148 -3.11 -27.40 -23.22
N VAL A 149 -2.78 -27.04 -24.45
CA VAL A 149 -2.21 -25.78 -24.90
C VAL A 149 -2.95 -24.57 -24.32
N PHE A 150 -2.40 -23.97 -23.26
CA PHE A 150 -2.91 -22.72 -22.65
C PHE A 150 -1.89 -21.57 -22.71
N LEU A 151 -0.80 -21.73 -23.47
CA LEU A 151 0.38 -20.86 -23.40
C LEU A 151 0.48 -19.75 -24.47
N ASN A 152 -0.53 -19.55 -25.32
CA ASN A 152 -0.45 -18.51 -26.37
C ASN A 152 -1.07 -17.15 -25.99
N PHE A 153 -1.84 -17.06 -24.89
CA PHE A 153 -2.48 -15.79 -24.54
C PHE A 153 -1.55 -14.78 -23.85
N PHE A 154 -0.50 -15.27 -23.16
CA PHE A 154 0.41 -14.41 -22.40
C PHE A 154 1.74 -14.09 -23.12
N SER A 155 2.10 -14.81 -24.18
CA SER A 155 3.37 -14.61 -24.90
C SER A 155 3.34 -13.43 -25.88
N GLU A 156 2.17 -12.99 -26.33
CA GLU A 156 2.06 -11.87 -27.29
C GLU A 156 2.15 -10.48 -26.62
N VAL A 157 1.76 -10.36 -25.35
CA VAL A 157 1.80 -9.08 -24.60
C VAL A 157 3.26 -8.64 -24.30
N THR A 158 4.23 -9.55 -24.38
CA THR A 158 5.66 -9.29 -24.12
C THR A 158 6.46 -8.72 -25.29
N SER A 159 5.86 -8.52 -26.47
CA SER A 159 6.60 -8.06 -27.67
C SER A 159 6.88 -6.54 -27.72
N ALA A 160 6.35 -5.74 -26.77
CA ALA A 160 6.41 -4.27 -26.80
C ALA A 160 7.65 -3.62 -26.13
N GLY A 161 8.76 -4.35 -25.95
CA GLY A 161 10.06 -3.72 -25.66
C GLY A 161 10.39 -3.42 -24.19
N ILE A 162 9.62 -3.94 -23.23
CA ILE A 162 10.01 -3.99 -21.81
C ILE A 162 9.88 -5.44 -21.34
N SER A 163 10.98 -6.18 -21.29
CA SER A 163 11.02 -7.58 -20.83
C SER A 163 10.91 -7.67 -19.29
N VAL A 164 9.87 -7.07 -18.71
CA VAL A 164 9.47 -7.38 -17.34
C VAL A 164 8.60 -8.64 -17.43
N PRO A 165 9.01 -9.77 -16.82
CA PRO A 165 8.17 -10.96 -16.73
C PRO A 165 6.76 -10.59 -16.29
N THR A 166 5.76 -11.06 -17.01
CA THR A 166 4.33 -10.77 -16.75
C THR A 166 3.92 -11.10 -15.32
N SER A 167 4.57 -12.09 -14.70
CA SER A 167 4.44 -12.42 -13.28
C SER A 167 4.71 -11.24 -12.34
N TYR A 168 5.66 -10.36 -12.67
CA TYR A 168 6.01 -9.20 -11.86
C TYR A 168 5.00 -8.06 -11.97
N LEU A 169 4.44 -7.85 -13.16
CA LEU A 169 3.36 -6.88 -13.34
C LEU A 169 2.10 -7.30 -12.58
N LEU A 170 1.80 -8.61 -12.57
CA LEU A 170 0.71 -9.16 -11.78
C LEU A 170 0.92 -8.98 -10.27
N VAL A 171 2.16 -9.09 -9.77
CA VAL A 171 2.48 -8.79 -8.37
C VAL A 171 2.25 -7.31 -8.07
N ALA A 172 2.82 -6.40 -8.86
CA ALA A 172 2.66 -4.96 -8.62
C ALA A 172 1.18 -4.55 -8.68
N PHE A 173 0.43 -5.04 -9.67
CA PHE A 173 -1.00 -4.77 -9.81
C PHE A 173 -1.82 -5.40 -8.67
N GLY A 174 -1.53 -6.64 -8.29
CA GLY A 174 -2.19 -7.32 -7.18
C GLY A 174 -1.97 -6.60 -5.85
N VAL A 175 -0.75 -6.12 -5.60
CA VAL A 175 -0.43 -5.30 -4.42
C VAL A 175 -1.16 -3.96 -4.48
N ALA A 176 -1.15 -3.27 -5.62
CA ALA A 176 -1.86 -2.01 -5.78
C ALA A 176 -3.35 -2.15 -5.46
N VAL A 177 -3.99 -3.20 -5.95
CA VAL A 177 -5.42 -3.42 -5.73
C VAL A 177 -5.71 -3.95 -4.32
N GLY A 178 -4.82 -4.74 -3.72
CA GLY A 178 -4.99 -5.21 -2.35
C GLY A 178 -4.78 -4.13 -1.28
N VAL A 179 -3.98 -3.10 -1.60
CA VAL A 179 -3.68 -1.97 -0.71
C VAL A 179 -4.66 -0.81 -0.88
N ALA A 180 -5.17 -0.62 -2.10
CA ALA A 180 -6.23 0.33 -2.39
C ALA A 180 -7.45 0.03 -1.51
#